data_AF-A0AAV2KQT7-F1
#
_entry.id   AF-A0AAV2KQT7-F1
#
_cell.length_a   1.000
_cell.length_b   1.000
_cell.length_c   1.000
_cell.angle_alpha   90.00
_cell.angle_beta   90.00
_cell.angle_gamma   90.00
#
_symmetry.space_group_name_H-M   'P 1'
#
loop_
_entity.id
_entity.type
_entity.pdbx_description
1 polymer ?
#
loop_
_entity_poly.entity_id
_entity_poly.type
_entity_poly.pdbx_seq_one_letter_code
_entity_poly.pdbx_strand_id
1 'polypeptide(L)'
;MRSREESSKSFTRDNSMVLEQKNVSAADIQYHVMQEICRSHIRIRETALQKPPPFLQGRYKLVRYEDLARAPLEEITSIYDFVGLEMSGALEEWIYKVTHGKGKGTRKEAFEVTSRNAVDVSQAWRTKLPHAKVRRVQDLCRSAMSMLGYRPVNNDKEQRKLDIDLLVPREPYRFSWLPAETEQPNVKP
;
A
#
# COMPACT_ATOMS: atom_id res chain seq x y z
N MET A 1 -8.63 -0.15 15.36
CA MET A 1 -8.40 -0.90 14.09
C MET A 1 -8.84 -2.36 14.24
N ARG A 2 -9.58 -2.89 13.25
CA ARG A 2 -10.07 -4.28 13.19
C ARG A 2 -9.41 -5.03 12.04
N SER A 3 -9.31 -6.34 12.17
CA SER A 3 -8.89 -7.17 11.04
C SER A 3 -9.99 -7.25 9.98
N ARG A 4 -9.64 -7.61 8.74
CA ARG A 4 -10.62 -7.88 7.68
C ARG A 4 -11.66 -8.92 8.10
N GLU A 5 -11.21 -9.96 8.79
CA GLU A 5 -12.04 -11.07 9.28
C GLU A 5 -13.07 -10.60 10.31
N GLU A 6 -12.68 -9.73 11.24
CA GLU A 6 -13.57 -9.12 12.24
C GLU A 6 -14.63 -8.18 11.63
N SER A 7 -14.39 -7.74 10.39
CA SER A 7 -15.29 -6.88 9.61
C SER A 7 -15.84 -7.62 8.38
N SER A 8 -15.82 -8.96 8.36
CA SER A 8 -16.17 -9.78 7.18
C SER A 8 -17.54 -9.46 6.57
N LYS A 9 -18.55 -9.17 7.42
CA LYS A 9 -19.90 -8.78 6.97
C LYS A 9 -19.92 -7.51 6.11
N SER A 10 -19.01 -6.56 6.37
CA SER A 10 -18.89 -5.33 5.58
C SER A 10 -18.29 -5.59 4.19
N PHE A 11 -17.62 -6.72 4.00
CA PHE A 11 -16.90 -7.04 2.76
C PHE A 11 -17.59 -8.11 1.90
N THR A 12 -18.82 -8.55 2.21
CA THR A 12 -19.49 -9.64 1.49
C THR A 12 -19.58 -9.37 -0.02
N ARG A 13 -20.02 -8.18 -0.41
CA ARG A 13 -20.14 -7.76 -1.81
C ARG A 13 -18.77 -7.61 -2.48
N ASP A 14 -17.80 -7.04 -1.77
CA ASP A 14 -16.44 -6.85 -2.33
C ASP A 14 -15.74 -8.20 -2.53
N ASN A 15 -15.91 -9.13 -1.60
CA ASN A 15 -15.38 -10.50 -1.70
C ASN A 15 -15.93 -11.20 -2.94
N SER A 16 -17.25 -11.09 -3.20
CA SER A 16 -17.84 -11.73 -4.39
C SER A 16 -17.35 -11.09 -5.68
N MET A 17 -17.09 -9.78 -5.70
CA MET A 17 -16.49 -9.09 -6.86
C MET A 17 -15.05 -9.54 -7.11
N VAL A 18 -14.20 -9.53 -6.07
CA VAL A 18 -12.79 -9.95 -6.17
C VAL A 18 -12.67 -11.40 -6.62
N LEU A 19 -13.59 -12.26 -6.18
CA LEU A 19 -13.62 -13.67 -6.55
C LEU A 19 -14.38 -13.95 -7.86
N GLU A 20 -14.85 -12.92 -8.59
CA GLU A 20 -15.63 -13.09 -9.82
C GLU A 20 -16.84 -14.02 -9.63
N GLN A 21 -17.51 -13.91 -8.49
CA GLN A 21 -18.65 -14.73 -8.07
C GLN A 21 -18.37 -16.25 -7.98
N LYS A 22 -17.10 -16.66 -7.93
CA LYS A 22 -16.74 -18.08 -7.72
C LYS A 22 -17.24 -18.58 -6.37
N ASN A 23 -17.74 -19.82 -6.37
CA ASN A 23 -18.18 -20.48 -5.14
C ASN A 23 -16.95 -20.94 -4.34
N VAL A 24 -16.72 -20.32 -3.19
CA VAL A 24 -15.61 -20.61 -2.28
C VAL A 24 -16.18 -20.91 -0.91
N SER A 25 -15.59 -21.88 -0.20
CA SER A 25 -15.99 -22.22 1.16
C SER A 25 -15.92 -20.97 2.07
N ALA A 26 -16.86 -20.85 3.01
CA ALA A 26 -16.85 -19.74 3.97
C ALA A 26 -15.56 -19.71 4.82
N ALA A 27 -14.93 -20.87 5.03
CA ALA A 27 -13.69 -21.00 5.79
C ALA A 27 -12.47 -20.44 5.04
N ASP A 28 -12.46 -20.54 3.70
CA ASP A 28 -11.30 -20.17 2.88
C ASP A 28 -11.46 -18.83 2.15
N ILE A 29 -12.68 -18.26 2.14
CA ILE A 29 -13.00 -17.04 1.40
C ILE A 29 -12.00 -15.90 1.64
N GLN A 30 -11.57 -15.69 2.89
CA GLN A 30 -10.63 -14.63 3.24
C GLN A 30 -9.25 -14.82 2.61
N TYR A 31 -8.79 -16.07 2.52
CA TYR A 31 -7.48 -16.39 1.95
C TYR A 31 -7.49 -16.37 0.42
N HIS A 32 -8.57 -16.85 -0.21
CA HIS A 32 -8.73 -16.72 -1.65
C HIS A 32 -8.81 -15.26 -2.10
N VAL A 33 -9.56 -14.43 -1.36
CA VAL A 33 -9.60 -12.99 -1.61
C VAL A 33 -8.22 -12.37 -1.47
N MET A 34 -7.48 -12.72 -0.41
CA MET A 34 -6.12 -12.20 -0.20
C MET A 34 -5.16 -12.63 -1.33
N GLN A 35 -5.28 -13.86 -1.81
CA GLN A 35 -4.50 -14.36 -2.94
C GLN A 35 -4.75 -13.55 -4.22
N GLU A 36 -6.01 -13.25 -4.54
CA GLU A 36 -6.34 -12.42 -5.72
C GLU A 36 -5.90 -10.96 -5.55
N ILE A 37 -6.00 -10.39 -4.35
CA ILE A 37 -5.45 -9.06 -4.05
C ILE A 37 -3.94 -9.02 -4.29
N CYS A 38 -3.20 -10.00 -3.77
CA CYS A 38 -1.75 -10.07 -3.94
C CYS A 38 -1.33 -10.28 -5.40
N ARG A 39 -2.07 -11.10 -6.16
CA ARG A 39 -1.90 -11.24 -7.62
C ARG A 39 -2.15 -9.93 -8.35
N SER A 40 -3.21 -9.21 -7.98
CA SER A 40 -3.55 -7.91 -8.56
C SER A 40 -2.44 -6.89 -8.33
N HIS A 41 -1.91 -6.77 -7.10
CA HIS A 41 -0.83 -5.83 -6.81
C HIS A 41 0.46 -6.11 -7.60
N ILE A 42 0.82 -7.39 -7.82
CA ILE A 42 1.93 -7.77 -8.69
C ILE A 42 1.70 -7.23 -10.10
N ARG A 43 0.54 -7.55 -10.70
CA ARG A 43 0.19 -7.13 -12.07
C ARG A 43 0.18 -5.61 -12.23
N ILE A 44 -0.37 -4.90 -11.24
CA ILE A 44 -0.40 -3.44 -11.22
C ILE A 44 1.03 -2.89 -11.21
N ARG A 45 1.90 -3.38 -10.33
CA ARG A 45 3.29 -2.90 -10.24
C ARG A 45 4.07 -3.19 -11.52
N GLU A 46 3.98 -4.41 -12.04
CA GLU A 46 4.67 -4.81 -13.27
C GLU A 46 4.22 -3.97 -14.47
N THR A 47 2.91 -3.83 -14.65
CA THR A 47 2.35 -2.99 -15.73
C THR A 47 2.80 -1.55 -15.56
N ALA A 48 2.75 -1.01 -14.34
CA ALA A 48 3.01 0.40 -14.14
C ALA A 48 4.49 0.79 -14.16
N LEU A 49 5.39 -0.13 -13.76
CA LEU A 49 6.80 0.20 -13.53
C LEU A 49 7.79 -0.57 -14.40
N GLN A 50 7.43 -1.75 -14.91
CA GLN A 50 8.32 -2.54 -15.78
C GLN A 50 7.92 -2.44 -17.26
N LYS A 51 6.62 -2.46 -17.55
CA LYS A 51 6.09 -2.37 -18.93
C LYS A 51 4.99 -1.30 -19.04
N PRO A 52 5.29 -0.05 -18.67
CA PRO A 52 4.31 1.03 -18.68
C PRO A 52 3.81 1.32 -20.09
N PRO A 53 2.49 1.26 -20.34
CA PRO A 53 1.95 1.71 -21.62
C PRO A 53 2.26 3.20 -21.80
N PRO A 54 2.37 3.71 -23.04
CA PRO A 54 2.79 5.09 -23.31
C PRO A 54 1.99 6.15 -22.56
N PHE A 55 0.69 5.89 -22.38
CA PHE A 55 -0.17 6.81 -21.64
C PHE A 55 0.23 6.90 -20.16
N LEU A 56 0.78 5.87 -19.53
CA LEU A 56 1.05 5.88 -18.09
C LEU A 56 2.39 6.53 -17.73
N GLN A 57 3.24 6.76 -18.73
CA GLN A 57 4.59 7.31 -18.55
C GLN A 57 4.52 8.72 -17.98
N GLY A 58 5.25 8.95 -16.87
CA GLY A 58 5.21 10.23 -16.13
C GLY A 58 3.88 10.55 -15.45
N ARG A 59 2.86 9.69 -15.58
CA ARG A 59 1.50 9.89 -15.05
C ARG A 59 1.09 8.87 -13.99
N TYR A 60 2.03 8.04 -13.54
CA TYR A 60 1.84 7.11 -12.44
C TYR A 60 2.89 7.29 -11.35
N LYS A 61 2.40 7.42 -10.11
CA LYS A 61 3.22 7.42 -8.90
C LYS A 61 2.75 6.28 -8.00
N LEU A 62 3.63 5.31 -7.74
CA LEU A 62 3.37 4.29 -6.72
C LEU A 62 3.59 4.92 -5.34
N VAL A 63 2.63 4.80 -4.44
CA VAL A 63 2.73 5.26 -3.04
C VAL A 63 2.51 4.06 -2.13
N ARG A 64 3.43 3.82 -1.20
CA ARG A 64 3.30 2.78 -0.19
C ARG A 64 2.67 3.37 1.06
N TYR A 65 1.60 2.73 1.55
CA TYR A 65 0.79 3.23 2.66
C TYR A 65 1.61 3.50 3.92
N GLU A 66 2.58 2.63 4.22
CA GLU A 66 3.39 2.74 5.43
C GLU A 66 4.38 3.93 5.37
N ASP A 67 4.89 4.29 4.19
CA ASP A 67 5.73 5.48 4.03
C ASP A 67 4.89 6.73 4.28
N LEU A 68 3.69 6.78 3.68
CA LEU A 68 2.71 7.84 3.92
C LEU A 68 2.30 7.94 5.40
N ALA A 69 2.18 6.82 6.10
CA ALA A 69 1.85 6.81 7.52
C ALA A 69 3.01 7.28 8.41
N ARG A 70 4.27 7.04 8.01
CA ARG A 70 5.48 7.43 8.76
C ARG A 70 5.87 8.89 8.52
N ALA A 71 5.74 9.37 7.29
CA ALA A 71 6.15 10.70 6.88
C ALA A 71 5.03 11.39 6.07
N PRO A 72 3.86 11.66 6.68
CA PRO A 72 2.67 12.11 5.96
C PRO A 72 2.88 13.44 5.22
N LEU A 73 3.57 14.41 5.84
CA LEU A 73 3.83 15.69 5.19
C LEU A 73 4.77 15.53 3.98
N GLU A 74 5.87 14.79 4.13
CA GLU A 74 6.83 14.56 3.04
C GLU A 74 6.19 13.82 1.86
N GLU A 75 5.47 12.72 2.13
CA GLU A 75 4.84 11.91 1.08
C GLU A 75 3.70 12.66 0.38
N ILE A 76 2.89 13.44 1.11
CA ILE A 76 1.79 14.21 0.52
C ILE A 76 2.32 15.40 -0.29
N THR A 77 3.35 16.10 0.19
CA THR A 77 4.05 17.12 -0.62
C THR A 77 4.60 16.50 -1.90
N SER A 78 5.26 15.33 -1.82
CA SER A 78 5.76 14.61 -3.00
C SER A 78 4.66 14.16 -3.96
N ILE A 79 3.43 13.93 -3.48
CA ILE A 79 2.26 13.65 -4.32
C ILE A 79 1.77 14.93 -5.00
N TYR A 80 1.72 16.05 -4.28
CA TYR A 80 1.30 17.35 -4.80
C TYR A 80 2.25 17.85 -5.89
N ASP A 81 3.56 17.78 -5.64
CA ASP A 81 4.59 18.10 -6.64
C ASP A 81 4.44 17.26 -7.91
N PHE A 82 4.15 15.96 -7.74
CA PHE A 82 3.95 15.04 -8.85
C PHE A 82 2.76 15.41 -9.74
N VAL A 83 1.69 15.97 -9.17
CA VAL A 83 0.51 16.42 -9.93
C VAL A 83 0.56 17.91 -10.30
N GLY A 84 1.66 18.61 -10.00
CA GLY A 84 1.83 20.03 -10.30
C GLY A 84 0.95 20.95 -9.44
N LEU A 85 0.69 20.58 -8.19
CA LEU A 85 -0.07 21.38 -7.24
C LEU A 85 0.83 21.85 -6.09
N GLU A 86 0.53 23.03 -5.54
CA GLU A 86 1.22 23.55 -4.35
C GLU A 86 0.47 23.20 -3.07
N MET A 87 1.23 22.88 -2.02
CA MET A 87 0.68 22.64 -0.69
C MET A 87 0.36 23.96 0.01
N SER A 88 -0.85 24.10 0.55
CA SER A 88 -1.17 25.25 1.42
C SER A 88 -0.85 24.94 2.87
N GLY A 89 -0.41 25.93 3.64
CA GLY A 89 -0.11 25.75 5.07
C GLY A 89 -1.32 25.24 5.88
N ALA A 90 -2.54 25.62 5.49
CA ALA A 90 -3.76 25.09 6.13
C ALA A 90 -3.95 23.59 5.90
N LEU A 91 -3.59 23.10 4.71
CA LEU A 91 -3.65 21.69 4.39
C LEU A 91 -2.54 20.90 5.13
N GLU A 92 -1.33 21.44 5.20
CA GLU A 92 -0.24 20.85 6.01
C GLU A 92 -0.65 20.69 7.47
N GLU A 93 -1.21 21.75 8.06
CA GLU A 93 -1.68 21.73 9.44
C GLU A 93 -2.79 20.69 9.64
N TRP A 94 -3.74 20.60 8.71
CA TRP A 94 -4.80 19.60 8.77
C TRP A 94 -4.27 18.16 8.65
N ILE A 95 -3.34 17.91 7.70
CA ILE A 95 -2.68 16.61 7.52
C ILE A 95 -1.98 16.19 8.81
N TYR A 96 -1.23 17.11 9.43
CA TYR A 96 -0.52 16.83 10.67
C TYR A 96 -1.52 16.44 11.78
N LYS A 97 -2.57 17.26 11.98
CA LYS A 97 -3.59 17.02 13.02
C LYS A 97 -4.34 15.69 12.85
N VAL A 98 -4.66 15.29 11.61
CA VAL A 98 -5.41 14.05 11.38
C VAL A 98 -4.53 12.79 11.51
N THR A 99 -3.21 12.90 11.26
CA THR A 99 -2.26 11.76 11.30
C THR A 99 -1.50 11.61 12.62
N HIS A 100 -1.50 12.63 13.48
CA HIS A 100 -0.86 12.64 14.80
C HIS A 100 -1.88 12.63 15.95
N GLY A 101 -3.07 12.09 15.70
CA GLY A 101 -4.07 11.86 16.74
C GLY A 101 -3.65 10.82 17.77
N LYS A 102 -4.54 10.51 18.72
CA LYS A 102 -4.26 9.52 19.77
C LYS A 102 -4.81 8.15 19.42
N GLY A 103 -3.96 7.12 19.47
CA GLY A 103 -4.36 5.73 19.36
C GLY A 103 -4.89 5.31 17.97
N LYS A 104 -5.60 4.18 17.94
CA LYS A 104 -5.95 3.42 16.71
C LYS A 104 -7.42 3.56 16.27
N GLY A 105 -8.17 4.50 16.86
CA GLY A 105 -9.61 4.69 16.67
C GLY A 105 -10.50 3.61 17.31
N THR A 106 -11.79 3.88 17.37
CA THR A 106 -12.81 3.00 17.99
C THR A 106 -13.47 2.05 16.97
N ARG A 107 -14.39 1.18 17.44
CA ARG A 107 -15.17 0.28 16.57
C ARG A 107 -16.08 1.06 15.61
N LYS A 108 -16.68 2.15 16.08
CA LYS A 108 -17.68 2.90 15.31
C LYS A 108 -17.02 3.63 14.13
N GLU A 109 -15.76 3.98 14.28
CA GLU A 109 -15.01 4.77 13.30
C GLU A 109 -14.31 3.92 12.23
N ALA A 110 -14.65 2.63 12.06
CA ALA A 110 -13.88 1.69 11.22
C ALA A 110 -13.72 2.12 9.75
N PHE A 111 -14.55 3.05 9.28
CA PHE A 111 -14.52 3.62 7.93
C PHE A 111 -14.59 5.16 7.92
N GLU A 112 -14.29 5.79 9.06
CA GLU A 112 -14.33 7.24 9.21
C GLU A 112 -12.91 7.82 9.20
N VAL A 113 -12.77 9.01 8.60
CA VAL A 113 -11.55 9.81 8.69
C VAL A 113 -11.58 10.55 10.03
N THR A 114 -11.01 9.93 11.05
CA THR A 114 -10.84 10.54 12.38
C THR A 114 -9.36 10.72 12.70
N SER A 115 -9.03 11.70 13.55
CA SER A 115 -7.65 11.93 14.00
C SER A 115 -7.14 10.72 14.78
N ARG A 116 -6.08 10.09 14.27
CA ARG A 116 -5.45 8.88 14.82
C ARG A 116 -3.94 8.95 14.66
N ASN A 117 -3.20 8.14 15.41
CA ASN A 117 -1.77 7.97 15.15
C ASN A 117 -1.59 7.04 13.94
N ALA A 118 -1.17 7.60 12.81
CA ALA A 118 -1.05 6.86 11.55
C ALA A 118 -0.04 5.69 11.64
N VAL A 119 1.09 5.90 12.34
CA VAL A 119 2.11 4.87 12.56
C VAL A 119 1.55 3.70 13.36
N ASP A 120 0.89 3.98 14.48
CA ASP A 120 0.27 2.96 15.34
C ASP A 120 -0.78 2.13 14.59
N VAL A 121 -1.57 2.80 13.74
CA VAL A 121 -2.57 2.16 12.88
C VAL A 121 -1.88 1.25 11.86
N SER A 122 -0.88 1.75 11.13
CA SER A 122 -0.15 0.95 10.12
C SER A 122 0.50 -0.31 10.70
N GLN A 123 0.98 -0.25 11.94
CA GLN A 123 1.65 -1.37 12.61
C GLN A 123 0.70 -2.22 13.47
N ALA A 124 -0.61 -1.96 13.50
CA ALA A 124 -1.51 -2.61 14.45
C ALA A 124 -1.59 -4.13 14.30
N TRP A 125 -1.48 -4.63 13.07
CA TRP A 125 -1.52 -6.06 12.76
C TRP A 125 -0.44 -6.85 13.51
N ARG A 126 0.74 -6.25 13.76
CA ARG A 126 1.89 -6.86 14.42
C ARG A 126 1.57 -7.40 15.80
N THR A 127 0.68 -6.73 16.53
CA THR A 127 0.30 -7.11 17.90
C THR A 127 -1.09 -7.74 17.99
N LYS A 128 -1.97 -7.46 17.01
CA LYS A 128 -3.37 -7.88 17.02
C LYS A 128 -3.63 -9.22 16.35
N LEU A 129 -2.81 -9.62 15.37
CA LEU A 129 -3.01 -10.88 14.64
C LEU A 129 -2.18 -12.00 15.25
N PRO A 130 -2.74 -13.22 15.41
CA PRO A 130 -1.95 -14.40 15.72
C PRO A 130 -0.92 -14.68 14.64
N HIS A 131 0.31 -15.04 15.03
CA HIS A 131 1.40 -15.27 14.09
C HIS A 131 1.09 -16.34 13.03
N ALA A 132 0.33 -17.38 13.39
CA ALA A 132 -0.09 -18.41 12.43
C ALA A 132 -0.90 -17.82 11.24
N LYS A 133 -1.76 -16.82 11.50
CA LYS A 133 -2.53 -16.14 10.44
C LYS A 133 -1.63 -15.26 9.58
N VAL A 134 -0.72 -14.52 10.21
CA VAL A 134 0.29 -13.71 9.50
C VAL A 134 1.13 -14.60 8.59
N ARG A 135 1.65 -15.72 9.10
CA ARG A 135 2.43 -16.68 8.32
C ARG A 135 1.67 -17.19 7.10
N ARG A 136 0.40 -17.58 7.25
CA ARG A 136 -0.42 -18.03 6.11
C ARG A 136 -0.59 -16.94 5.04
N VAL A 137 -0.75 -15.67 5.43
CA VAL A 137 -0.78 -14.55 4.48
C VAL A 137 0.58 -14.34 3.82
N GLN A 138 1.69 -14.39 4.57
CA GLN A 138 3.04 -14.27 4.02
C GLN A 138 3.35 -15.38 3.01
N ASP A 139 2.88 -16.61 3.25
CA ASP A 139 3.06 -17.73 2.34
C ASP A 139 2.27 -17.52 1.04
N LEU A 140 1.02 -17.08 1.13
CA LEU A 140 0.17 -16.78 -0.03
C LEU A 140 0.68 -15.57 -0.84
N CYS A 141 1.18 -14.55 -0.17
CA CYS A 141 1.56 -13.26 -0.76
C CYS A 141 3.06 -13.07 -0.91
N ARG A 142 3.87 -14.13 -0.77
CA ARG A 142 5.34 -14.07 -0.74
C ARG A 142 5.91 -13.26 -1.90
N SER A 143 5.49 -13.56 -3.13
CA SER A 143 5.94 -12.86 -4.33
C SER A 143 5.54 -11.38 -4.30
N ALA A 144 4.31 -11.07 -3.89
CA ALA A 144 3.83 -9.69 -3.80
C ALA A 144 4.59 -8.91 -2.72
N MET A 145 4.84 -9.52 -1.57
CA MET A 145 5.60 -8.90 -0.47
C MET A 145 7.02 -8.54 -0.91
N SER A 146 7.76 -9.52 -1.46
CA SER A 146 9.11 -9.29 -1.99
C SER A 146 9.11 -8.18 -3.04
N MET A 147 8.15 -8.26 -3.97
CA MET A 147 7.98 -7.30 -5.04
C MET A 147 7.66 -5.88 -4.54
N LEU A 148 6.90 -5.73 -3.47
CA LEU A 148 6.49 -4.41 -2.96
C LEU A 148 7.39 -3.91 -1.81
N GLY A 149 8.47 -4.62 -1.52
CA GLY A 149 9.45 -4.22 -0.51
C GLY A 149 9.01 -4.47 0.93
N TYR A 150 8.29 -5.56 1.19
CA TYR A 150 7.92 -6.00 2.55
C TYR A 150 8.73 -7.22 2.97
N ARG A 151 9.36 -7.16 4.14
CA ARG A 151 10.09 -8.26 4.77
C ARG A 151 9.13 -9.14 5.59
N PRO A 152 9.24 -10.48 5.49
CA PRO A 152 8.46 -11.37 6.33
C PRO A 152 8.97 -11.37 7.77
N VAL A 153 8.10 -11.72 8.70
CA VAL A 153 8.46 -12.05 10.10
C VAL A 153 8.42 -13.57 10.29
N ASN A 154 9.40 -14.11 11.01
CA ASN A 154 9.63 -15.55 11.11
C ASN A 154 9.02 -16.18 12.36
N ASN A 155 8.73 -15.38 13.39
CA ASN A 155 8.14 -15.86 14.64
C ASN A 155 7.33 -14.75 15.35
N ASP A 156 6.54 -15.13 16.37
CA ASP A 156 5.67 -14.22 17.11
C ASP A 156 6.47 -13.12 17.86
N LYS A 157 7.67 -13.43 18.36
CA LYS A 157 8.52 -12.44 19.04
C LYS A 157 8.97 -11.34 18.08
N GLU A 158 9.49 -11.72 16.91
CA GLU A 158 9.89 -10.80 15.85
C GLU A 158 8.69 -9.99 15.32
N GLN A 159 7.54 -10.65 15.15
CA GLN A 159 6.31 -9.98 14.72
C GLN A 159 5.95 -8.82 15.65
N ARG A 160 6.06 -8.98 16.96
CA ARG A 160 5.64 -7.96 17.95
C ARG A 160 6.64 -6.82 18.15
N LYS A 161 7.88 -6.95 17.67
CA LYS A 161 8.97 -5.97 17.83
C LYS A 161 8.85 -4.76 16.91
N LEU A 162 8.16 -3.71 17.35
CA LEU A 162 7.86 -2.52 16.53
C LEU A 162 9.10 -1.71 16.11
N ASP A 163 10.23 -1.93 16.76
CA ASP A 163 11.54 -1.33 16.47
C ASP A 163 12.25 -1.95 15.24
N ILE A 164 11.79 -3.11 14.76
CA ILE A 164 12.33 -3.74 13.54
C ILE A 164 11.60 -3.18 12.32
N ASP A 165 12.35 -2.67 11.35
CA ASP A 165 11.80 -2.22 10.08
C ASP A 165 11.54 -3.38 9.11
N LEU A 166 10.25 -3.61 8.85
CA LEU A 166 9.77 -4.61 7.89
C LEU A 166 9.67 -4.06 6.46
N LEU A 167 10.09 -2.82 6.23
CA LEU A 167 10.08 -2.19 4.92
C LEU A 167 11.50 -2.17 4.33
N VAL A 168 11.62 -2.61 3.08
CA VAL A 168 12.81 -2.31 2.28
C VAL A 168 12.73 -0.83 1.90
N PRO A 169 13.80 -0.04 2.13
CA PRO A 169 13.87 1.32 1.64
C PRO A 169 13.55 1.36 0.15
N ARG A 170 12.75 2.32 -0.27
CA ARG A 170 12.60 2.57 -1.71
C ARG A 170 13.96 3.05 -2.18
N GLU A 171 14.59 2.37 -3.12
CA GLU A 171 15.66 3.05 -3.86
C GLU A 171 15.05 4.32 -4.44
N PRO A 172 15.73 5.48 -4.36
CA PRO A 172 15.24 6.69 -5.00
C PRO A 172 14.98 6.32 -6.45
N TYR A 173 13.70 6.35 -6.82
CA TYR A 173 13.21 5.85 -8.09
C TYR A 173 13.72 6.78 -9.20
N ARG A 174 14.99 6.65 -9.58
CA ARG A 174 15.58 7.26 -10.78
C ARG A 174 15.25 6.37 -11.97
N PHE A 175 13.97 6.11 -12.19
CA PHE A 175 13.54 5.71 -13.53
C PHE A 175 13.50 6.98 -14.36
N SER A 176 14.64 7.34 -14.94
CA SER A 176 14.65 8.33 -16.02
C SER A 176 14.14 7.63 -17.27
N TRP A 177 13.04 8.12 -17.81
CA TRP A 177 12.73 7.89 -19.22
C TRP A 177 13.94 8.40 -19.98
N LEU A 178 14.74 7.49 -20.55
CA LEU A 178 15.67 7.92 -21.59
C LEU A 178 14.80 8.63 -22.63
N PRO A 179 15.09 9.89 -22.99
CA PRO A 179 14.34 10.54 -24.05
C PRO A 179 14.47 9.66 -25.29
N ALA A 180 13.33 9.41 -25.95
CA ALA A 180 13.35 8.80 -27.28
C ALA A 180 14.32 9.63 -28.13
N GLU A 181 15.32 8.97 -28.72
CA GLU A 181 16.25 9.61 -29.65
C GLU A 181 15.42 10.39 -30.67
N THR A 182 15.50 11.71 -30.60
CA THR A 182 14.95 12.58 -31.62
C THR A 182 15.71 12.30 -32.89
N GLU A 183 15.06 11.67 -33.87
CA GLU A 183 15.55 11.62 -35.24
C GLU A 183 15.88 13.04 -35.68
N GLN A 184 17.17 13.32 -35.89
CA GLN A 184 17.62 14.58 -36.46
C GLN A 184 17.11 14.67 -37.91
N PRO A 185 16.51 15.79 -38.33
CA PRO A 185 16.18 15.97 -39.73
C PRO A 185 17.48 16.03 -40.54
N ASN A 186 17.61 15.08 -41.47
CA ASN A 186 18.64 15.03 -42.49
C ASN A 186 18.58 16.32 -43.33
N VAL A 187 19.38 17.32 -42.97
CA VAL A 187 19.67 18.44 -43.86
C VAL A 187 20.89 18.04 -44.68
N LYS A 188 20.66 17.64 -45.93
CA LYS A 188 21.73 17.59 -46.94
C LYS A 188 21.76 18.92 -47.71
N PRO A 189 22.96 19.41 -48.08
CA PRO A 189 23.15 20.62 -48.88
C PRO A 189 22.67 20.46 -50.33
#